data_AF-A0A1C5EIU2-F1
#
_entry.id   AF-A0A1C5EIU2-F1
#
_cell.length_a   1.000
_cell.length_b   1.000
_cell.length_c   1.000
_cell.angle_alpha   90.00
_cell.angle_beta   90.00
_cell.angle_gamma   90.00
#
_symmetry.space_group_name_H-M   'P 1'
#
loop_
_entity.id
_entity.type
_entity.pdbx_description
1 polymer ?
#
loop_
_entity_poly.entity_id
_entity_poly.type
_entity_poly.pdbx_seq_one_letter_code
_entity_poly.pdbx_strand_id
1 'polypeptide(L)'
;MKSRQEVTEAFAALPEDITTRDIADATGRGVPGVQNWITHDSTFPGESAPRKGRTKFRNNAKVLEWYLKQPFASDDRLGPRAMSETARQVQPELERMNIKELADALKVTPAAVRHHITANQPGTCVDPFPAAGDDGKRSWPQVRSWLLRHDDPLPGPGDAGTRDWAEVRGWLLRNLDDGRDHSDAEGLTLGERDLIERARAAKAAGAKIPAEWLSEVLGIEDTRQVGRLLRGAPAQTQPARLRPTALARHFGLTVSQVKHFERTYATYWYGDPFPGKDENATRDVEEVGAWLARNNKLPAAG
;
A
#
# COMPACT_ATOMS: atom_id res chain seq x y z
N MET A 1 -7.41 -1.94 14.46
CA MET A 1 -8.57 -1.22 15.02
C MET A 1 -9.58 -2.27 15.42
N LYS A 2 -10.24 -2.03 16.54
CA LYS A 2 -11.37 -2.85 17.01
C LYS A 2 -12.58 -2.62 16.11
N SER A 3 -13.45 -3.62 16.01
CA SER A 3 -14.77 -3.49 15.39
C SER A 3 -15.63 -2.47 16.14
N ARG A 4 -16.67 -1.93 15.49
CA ARG A 4 -17.56 -0.95 16.12
C ARG A 4 -18.17 -1.49 17.42
N GLN A 5 -18.58 -2.76 17.44
CA GLN A 5 -19.10 -3.42 18.63
C GLN A 5 -18.04 -3.50 19.74
N GLU A 6 -16.83 -3.99 19.44
CA GLU A 6 -15.73 -4.03 20.42
C GLU A 6 -15.37 -2.65 20.95
N VAL A 7 -15.48 -1.59 20.13
CA VAL A 7 -15.29 -0.22 20.57
C VAL A 7 -16.42 0.22 21.51
N THR A 8 -17.68 0.00 21.13
CA THR A 8 -18.83 0.34 22.00
C THR A 8 -18.75 -0.36 23.35
N GLU A 9 -18.41 -1.65 23.38
CA GLU A 9 -18.20 -2.42 24.61
C GLU A 9 -17.02 -1.88 25.42
N ALA A 10 -15.90 -1.54 24.77
CA ALA A 10 -14.76 -0.96 25.46
C ALA A 10 -15.06 0.41 26.08
N PHE A 11 -15.80 1.29 25.40
CA PHE A 11 -16.21 2.58 25.95
C PHE A 11 -17.24 2.44 27.08
N ALA A 12 -18.11 1.42 27.05
CA ALA A 12 -19.05 1.14 28.14
C ALA A 12 -18.35 0.77 29.46
N ALA A 13 -17.14 0.20 29.40
CA ALA A 13 -16.33 -0.15 30.57
C ALA A 13 -15.49 1.01 31.12
N LEU A 14 -15.43 2.15 30.43
CA LEU A 14 -14.62 3.31 30.84
C LEU A 14 -15.40 4.25 31.77
N PRO A 15 -14.70 5.00 32.65
CA PRO A 15 -15.32 6.05 33.46
C PRO A 15 -15.91 7.18 32.60
N GLU A 16 -16.67 8.10 33.21
CA GLU A 16 -17.25 9.25 32.51
C GLU A 16 -16.19 10.17 31.91
N ASP A 17 -15.11 10.43 32.66
CA ASP A 17 -13.98 11.24 32.22
C ASP A 17 -12.80 10.37 31.80
N ILE A 18 -12.45 10.43 30.52
CA ILE A 18 -11.44 9.58 29.90
C ILE A 18 -10.26 10.39 29.35
N THR A 19 -9.10 9.78 29.34
CA THR A 19 -7.86 10.35 28.80
C THR A 19 -7.66 9.98 27.33
N THR A 20 -6.73 10.66 26.65
CA THR A 20 -6.30 10.28 25.29
C THR A 20 -5.84 8.82 25.19
N ARG A 21 -5.25 8.28 26.27
CA ARG A 21 -4.79 6.89 26.31
C ARG A 21 -5.96 5.92 26.36
N ASP A 22 -6.96 6.20 27.19
CA ASP A 22 -8.16 5.37 27.29
C ASP A 22 -8.90 5.30 25.95
N ILE A 23 -8.98 6.43 25.23
CA ILE A 23 -9.55 6.48 23.87
C ILE A 23 -8.73 5.61 22.89
N ALA A 24 -7.40 5.68 22.97
CA ALA A 24 -6.51 4.90 22.12
C ALA A 24 -6.70 3.39 22.35
N ASP A 25 -6.71 2.98 23.62
CA ASP A 25 -6.88 1.58 24.02
C ASP A 25 -8.28 1.05 23.69
N ALA A 26 -9.32 1.87 23.87
CA ALA A 26 -10.71 1.51 23.55
C ALA A 26 -10.96 1.39 22.04
N THR A 27 -10.31 2.22 21.21
CA THR A 27 -10.46 2.17 19.74
C THR A 27 -9.45 1.24 19.05
N GLY A 28 -8.44 0.76 19.78
CA GLY A 28 -7.32 0.01 19.21
C GLY A 28 -6.46 0.83 18.24
N ARG A 29 -6.37 2.14 18.48
CA ARG A 29 -5.46 3.07 17.77
C ARG A 29 -4.27 3.43 18.66
N GLY A 30 -3.19 3.92 18.04
CA GLY A 30 -2.09 4.51 18.80
C GLY A 30 -2.45 5.90 19.34
N VAL A 31 -1.86 6.28 20.47
CA VAL A 31 -2.00 7.62 21.07
C VAL A 31 -1.72 8.76 20.06
N PRO A 32 -0.68 8.70 19.20
CA PRO A 32 -0.48 9.74 18.18
C PRO A 32 -1.64 9.86 17.19
N GLY A 33 -2.31 8.74 16.87
CA GLY A 33 -3.47 8.73 15.99
C GLY A 33 -4.68 9.42 16.60
N VAL A 34 -4.92 9.23 17.91
CA VAL A 34 -5.96 9.94 18.66
C VAL A 34 -5.61 11.41 18.82
N GLN A 35 -4.34 11.72 19.08
CA GLN A 35 -3.87 13.09 19.19
C GLN A 35 -4.09 13.87 17.88
N ASN A 36 -3.97 13.21 16.73
CA ASN A 36 -4.27 13.81 15.44
C ASN A 36 -5.73 14.27 15.33
N TRP A 37 -6.69 13.47 15.83
CA TRP A 37 -8.11 13.87 15.89
C TRP A 37 -8.30 15.11 16.75
N ILE A 38 -7.73 15.09 17.95
CA ILE A 38 -7.81 16.18 18.92
C ILE A 38 -7.27 17.49 18.33
N THR A 39 -6.19 17.41 17.56
CA THR A 39 -5.48 18.59 17.05
C THR A 39 -6.08 19.14 15.76
N HIS A 40 -6.60 18.28 14.87
CA HIS A 40 -6.98 18.69 13.52
C HIS A 40 -8.48 18.60 13.22
N ASP A 41 -9.27 17.96 14.09
CA ASP A 41 -10.73 17.91 13.94
C ASP A 41 -11.40 18.83 14.97
N SER A 42 -11.92 19.95 14.48
CA SER A 42 -12.62 20.94 15.32
C SER A 42 -13.95 20.43 15.88
N THR A 43 -14.48 19.33 15.34
CA THR A 43 -15.70 18.68 15.83
C THR A 43 -15.42 17.67 16.94
N PHE A 44 -14.14 17.34 17.18
CA PHE A 44 -13.76 16.42 18.24
C PHE A 44 -14.12 16.98 19.62
N PRO A 45 -14.69 16.17 20.54
CA PRO A 45 -15.11 16.65 21.85
C PRO A 45 -13.97 17.31 22.64
N GLY A 46 -14.28 18.51 23.15
CA GLY A 46 -13.40 19.30 24.01
C GLY A 46 -13.26 18.71 25.42
N GLU A 47 -12.56 19.45 26.28
CA GLU A 47 -12.33 19.06 27.67
C GLU A 47 -13.66 19.01 28.46
N SER A 48 -13.88 17.94 29.23
CA SER A 48 -15.08 17.75 30.06
C SER A 48 -14.88 18.17 31.52
N ALA A 49 -13.63 18.13 31.99
CA ALA A 49 -13.26 18.42 33.37
C ALA A 49 -11.97 19.25 33.42
N PRO A 50 -11.72 19.99 34.52
CA PRO A 50 -10.48 20.72 34.71
C PRO A 50 -9.28 19.78 34.58
N ARG A 51 -8.25 20.22 33.85
CA ARG A 51 -7.00 19.46 33.70
C ARG A 51 -6.42 19.07 35.07
N LYS A 52 -5.96 17.83 35.22
CA LYS A 52 -5.13 17.39 36.34
C LYS A 52 -3.69 17.32 35.86
N GLY A 53 -2.92 18.38 36.12
CA GLY A 53 -1.58 18.54 35.57
C GLY A 53 -1.57 18.74 34.06
N ARG A 54 -0.86 17.87 33.32
CA ARG A 54 -0.81 17.87 31.84
C ARG A 54 -1.93 17.05 31.19
N THR A 55 -2.70 16.30 31.97
CA THR A 55 -3.73 15.40 31.47
C THR A 55 -5.03 16.16 31.21
N LYS A 56 -5.53 16.06 29.98
CA LYS A 56 -6.84 16.59 29.56
C LYS A 56 -7.86 15.47 29.58
N PHE A 57 -8.98 15.69 30.25
CA PHE A 57 -10.10 14.74 30.34
C PHE A 57 -11.18 15.10 29.33
N ARG A 58 -11.87 14.07 28.83
CA ARG A 58 -12.99 14.21 27.90
C ARG A 58 -14.14 13.32 28.32
N ASN A 59 -15.34 13.74 27.98
CA ASN A 59 -16.53 12.99 28.31
C ASN A 59 -16.62 11.76 27.38
N ASN A 60 -16.66 10.59 27.99
CA ASN A 60 -16.72 9.28 27.34
C ASN A 60 -17.84 9.21 26.30
N ALA A 61 -19.08 9.51 26.70
CA ALA A 61 -20.25 9.42 25.83
C ALA A 61 -20.13 10.33 24.59
N LYS A 62 -19.64 11.56 24.76
CA LYS A 62 -19.41 12.49 23.64
C LYS A 62 -18.34 11.98 22.67
N VAL A 63 -17.26 11.38 23.20
CA VAL A 63 -16.19 10.82 22.36
C VAL A 63 -16.70 9.61 21.59
N LEU A 64 -17.45 8.71 22.23
CA LEU A 64 -18.06 7.57 21.55
C LEU A 64 -19.04 8.03 20.46
N GLU A 65 -19.93 8.98 20.77
CA GLU A 65 -20.87 9.54 19.80
C GLU A 65 -20.14 10.16 18.58
N TRP A 66 -19.10 10.95 18.83
CA TRP A 66 -18.28 11.51 17.76
C TRP A 66 -17.61 10.40 16.93
N TYR A 67 -17.02 9.40 17.59
CA TYR A 67 -16.32 8.28 16.93
C TYR A 67 -17.25 7.51 16.01
N LEU A 68 -18.46 7.17 16.48
CA LEU A 68 -19.44 6.37 15.74
C LEU A 68 -20.01 7.09 14.50
N LYS A 69 -19.89 8.43 14.44
CA LYS A 69 -20.25 9.23 13.26
C LYS A 69 -19.13 9.28 12.21
N GLN A 70 -17.92 8.83 12.55
CA GLN A 70 -16.80 8.92 11.64
C GLN A 70 -16.87 7.86 10.54
N PRO A 71 -16.50 8.19 9.29
CA PRO A 71 -16.46 7.22 8.19
C PRO A 71 -15.55 6.02 8.46
N PHE A 72 -14.57 6.15 9.36
CA PHE A 72 -13.65 5.07 9.75
C PHE A 72 -14.17 4.16 10.86
N ALA A 73 -15.34 4.46 11.43
CA ALA A 73 -16.02 3.65 12.45
C ALA A 73 -17.22 2.86 11.88
N SER A 74 -17.31 2.77 10.54
CA SER A 74 -18.33 1.97 9.86
C SER A 74 -18.05 0.48 10.04
N ASP A 75 -19.11 -0.31 10.22
CA ASP A 75 -19.03 -1.78 10.34
C ASP A 75 -18.47 -2.43 9.07
N ASP A 76 -18.67 -1.77 7.93
CA ASP A 76 -18.18 -2.21 6.62
C ASP A 76 -16.68 -2.00 6.43
N ARG A 77 -16.00 -1.27 7.34
CA ARG A 77 -14.58 -0.95 7.19
C ARG A 77 -13.71 -1.64 8.22
N LEU A 78 -12.93 -2.58 7.71
CA LEU A 78 -11.96 -3.32 8.48
C LEU A 78 -10.72 -2.45 8.76
N GLY A 79 -10.12 -2.63 9.94
CA GLY A 79 -8.84 -2.00 10.25
C GLY A 79 -7.71 -2.59 9.41
N PRO A 80 -6.53 -1.95 9.34
CA PRO A 80 -5.37 -2.45 8.59
C PRO A 80 -4.97 -3.90 8.95
N ARG A 81 -5.29 -4.35 10.16
CA ARG A 81 -5.00 -5.70 10.66
C ARG A 81 -5.87 -6.81 10.06
N ALA A 82 -6.99 -6.48 9.44
CA ALA A 82 -7.90 -7.46 8.83
C ALA A 82 -7.81 -7.46 7.28
N MET A 83 -6.80 -6.77 6.73
CA MET A 83 -6.59 -6.69 5.28
C MET A 83 -6.24 -8.05 4.68
N SER A 84 -5.46 -8.89 5.36
CA SER A 84 -5.06 -10.20 4.81
C SER A 84 -6.21 -11.20 4.81
N GLU A 85 -7.05 -11.22 5.85
CA GLU A 85 -8.27 -12.04 5.88
C GLU A 85 -9.20 -11.64 4.74
N THR A 86 -9.41 -10.33 4.55
CA THR A 86 -10.18 -9.81 3.41
C THR A 86 -9.55 -10.20 2.09
N ALA A 87 -8.22 -10.11 1.97
CA ALA A 87 -7.50 -10.48 0.77
C ALA A 87 -7.59 -11.98 0.45
N ARG A 88 -7.79 -12.86 1.46
CA ARG A 88 -8.09 -14.28 1.20
C ARG A 88 -9.42 -14.46 0.49
N GLN A 89 -10.44 -13.73 0.91
CA GLN A 89 -11.83 -13.91 0.50
C GLN A 89 -12.19 -13.16 -0.78
N VAL A 90 -11.55 -12.01 -1.02
CA VAL A 90 -11.92 -11.12 -2.13
C VAL A 90 -11.29 -11.60 -3.44
N GLN A 91 -12.16 -11.84 -4.41
CA GLN A 91 -11.82 -12.05 -5.82
C GLN A 91 -12.42 -10.90 -6.61
N PRO A 92 -11.69 -9.79 -6.77
CA PRO A 92 -12.21 -8.66 -7.50
C PRO A 92 -12.16 -8.91 -9.00
N GLU A 93 -13.12 -8.35 -9.73
CA GLU A 93 -13.19 -8.45 -11.20
C GLU A 93 -11.99 -7.80 -11.90
N LEU A 94 -11.38 -6.79 -11.26
CA LEU A 94 -10.25 -6.05 -11.82
C LEU A 94 -8.91 -6.62 -11.32
N GLU A 95 -8.07 -7.08 -12.25
CA GLU A 95 -6.70 -7.52 -11.93
C GLU A 95 -5.77 -6.36 -11.52
N ARG A 96 -6.03 -5.15 -12.02
CA ARG A 96 -5.21 -3.96 -11.76
C ARG A 96 -6.07 -2.86 -11.16
N MET A 97 -5.63 -2.34 -10.02
CA MET A 97 -6.39 -1.41 -9.21
C MET A 97 -5.61 -0.16 -8.80
N ASN A 98 -6.29 0.99 -8.83
CA ASN A 98 -5.80 2.20 -8.17
C ASN A 98 -6.03 2.13 -6.64
N ILE A 99 -5.58 3.15 -5.90
CA ILE A 99 -5.66 3.18 -4.42
C ILE A 99 -7.11 3.10 -3.92
N LYS A 100 -8.06 3.74 -4.62
CA LYS A 100 -9.47 3.72 -4.25
C LYS A 100 -10.07 2.34 -4.46
N GLU A 101 -9.85 1.75 -5.63
CA GLU A 101 -10.29 0.39 -5.97
C GLU A 101 -9.72 -0.66 -5.00
N LEU A 102 -8.42 -0.56 -4.65
CA LEU A 102 -7.81 -1.41 -3.63
C LEU A 102 -8.43 -1.24 -2.25
N ALA A 103 -8.69 0.01 -1.85
CA ALA A 103 -9.29 0.30 -0.55
C ALA A 103 -10.71 -0.26 -0.47
N ASP A 104 -11.49 -0.12 -1.54
CA ASP A 104 -12.85 -0.66 -1.63
C ASP A 104 -12.82 -2.20 -1.60
N ALA A 105 -11.95 -2.84 -2.40
CA ALA A 105 -11.78 -4.30 -2.42
C ALA A 105 -11.34 -4.85 -1.05
N LEU A 106 -10.43 -4.17 -0.36
CA LEU A 106 -9.93 -4.57 0.96
C LEU A 106 -10.82 -4.07 2.11
N LYS A 107 -11.93 -3.40 1.81
CA LYS A 107 -12.83 -2.81 2.80
C LYS A 107 -12.10 -1.92 3.82
N VAL A 108 -11.13 -1.15 3.36
CA VAL A 108 -10.34 -0.20 4.18
C VAL A 108 -10.45 1.22 3.64
N THR A 109 -9.81 2.17 4.31
CA THR A 109 -9.70 3.54 3.79
C THR A 109 -8.55 3.67 2.80
N PRO A 110 -8.63 4.58 1.79
CA PRO A 110 -7.50 4.91 0.92
C PRO A 110 -6.22 5.32 1.69
N ALA A 111 -6.39 5.96 2.85
CA ALA A 111 -5.28 6.33 3.72
C ALA A 111 -4.55 5.11 4.31
N ALA A 112 -5.27 4.01 4.59
CA ALA A 112 -4.65 2.77 5.06
C ALA A 112 -3.77 2.14 3.97
N VAL A 113 -4.24 2.10 2.72
CA VAL A 113 -3.44 1.64 1.57
C VAL A 113 -2.21 2.53 1.39
N ARG A 114 -2.36 3.87 1.43
CA ARG A 114 -1.23 4.81 1.35
C ARG A 114 -0.22 4.63 2.48
N HIS A 115 -0.68 4.29 3.67
CA HIS A 115 0.20 3.99 4.80
C HIS A 115 1.12 2.80 4.48
N HIS A 116 0.60 1.70 3.96
CA HIS A 116 1.42 0.54 3.56
C HIS A 116 2.42 0.91 2.46
N ILE A 117 2.01 1.70 1.47
CA ILE A 117 2.90 2.20 0.40
C ILE A 117 4.05 3.03 0.98
N THR A 118 3.76 3.91 1.94
CA THR A 118 4.77 4.81 2.53
C THR A 118 5.67 4.10 3.53
N ALA A 119 5.12 3.17 4.32
CA ALA A 119 5.87 2.44 5.34
C ALA A 119 6.77 1.34 4.73
N ASN A 120 6.42 0.82 3.56
CA ASN A 120 7.14 -0.30 2.93
C ASN A 120 7.63 0.10 1.53
N GLN A 121 8.42 1.17 1.45
CA GLN A 121 8.98 1.63 0.17
C GLN A 121 10.17 0.76 -0.26
N PRO A 122 10.38 0.58 -1.57
CA PRO A 122 11.61 0.00 -2.10
C PRO A 122 12.85 0.69 -1.51
N GLY A 123 13.81 -0.11 -1.02
CA GLY A 123 15.05 0.39 -0.40
C GLY A 123 14.94 0.73 1.09
N THR A 124 13.74 0.79 1.66
CA THR A 124 13.52 1.00 3.11
C THR A 124 13.12 -0.27 3.85
N CYS A 125 12.57 -1.25 3.13
CA CYS A 125 12.13 -2.53 3.66
C CYS A 125 12.66 -3.65 2.75
N VAL A 126 12.97 -4.81 3.36
CA VAL A 126 13.34 -6.04 2.65
C VAL A 126 12.19 -6.53 1.76
N ASP A 127 10.97 -6.20 2.17
CA ASP A 127 9.74 -6.59 1.50
C ASP A 127 8.87 -5.35 1.18
N PRO A 128 9.14 -4.66 0.07
CA PRO A 128 8.39 -3.47 -0.28
C PRO A 128 6.96 -3.79 -0.74
N PHE A 129 6.04 -2.88 -0.47
CA PHE A 129 4.68 -2.95 -0.99
C PHE A 129 4.70 -2.90 -2.54
N PRO A 130 3.84 -3.66 -3.24
CA PRO A 130 3.86 -3.72 -4.70
C PRO A 130 3.81 -2.34 -5.36
N ALA A 131 4.69 -2.14 -6.33
CA ALA A 131 4.76 -0.92 -7.10
C ALA A 131 3.52 -0.77 -8.01
N ALA A 132 3.11 0.48 -8.24
CA ALA A 132 2.19 0.76 -9.34
C ALA A 132 2.94 0.62 -10.67
N GLY A 133 2.25 0.13 -11.71
CA GLY A 133 2.73 0.23 -13.09
C GLY A 133 2.47 1.61 -13.69
N ASP A 134 2.74 1.75 -14.99
CA ASP A 134 2.68 3.02 -15.72
C ASP A 134 1.31 3.73 -15.68
N ASP A 135 0.24 2.94 -15.56
CA ASP A 135 -1.15 3.39 -15.42
C ASP A 135 -1.51 3.86 -13.99
N GLY A 136 -0.56 3.86 -13.06
CA GLY A 136 -0.77 4.16 -11.65
C GLY A 136 -1.50 3.07 -10.87
N LYS A 137 -1.81 1.93 -11.51
CA LYS A 137 -2.51 0.80 -10.90
C LYS A 137 -1.55 -0.28 -10.45
N ARG A 138 -1.97 -1.05 -9.44
CA ARG A 138 -1.22 -2.16 -8.85
C ARG A 138 -1.92 -3.47 -9.18
N SER A 139 -1.12 -4.51 -9.39
CA SER A 139 -1.63 -5.87 -9.56
C SER A 139 -2.26 -6.37 -8.25
N TRP A 140 -3.55 -6.74 -8.31
CA TRP A 140 -4.26 -7.34 -7.19
C TRP A 140 -3.57 -8.62 -6.69
N PRO A 141 -3.19 -9.59 -7.55
CA PRO A 141 -2.46 -10.77 -7.10
C PRO A 141 -1.17 -10.45 -6.31
N GLN A 142 -0.41 -9.43 -6.74
CA GLN A 142 0.79 -9.01 -6.01
C GLN A 142 0.46 -8.39 -4.65
N VAL A 143 -0.56 -7.53 -4.58
CA VAL A 143 -1.01 -6.90 -3.34
C VAL A 143 -1.55 -7.96 -2.37
N ARG A 144 -2.37 -8.89 -2.86
CA ARG A 144 -2.88 -10.02 -2.09
C ARG A 144 -1.74 -10.83 -1.52
N SER A 145 -0.80 -11.28 -2.36
CA SER A 145 0.33 -12.10 -1.89
C SER A 145 1.17 -11.36 -0.84
N TRP A 146 1.43 -10.07 -1.05
CA TRP A 146 2.12 -9.21 -0.07
C TRP A 146 1.39 -9.14 1.28
N LEU A 147 0.07 -8.98 1.29
CA LEU A 147 -0.71 -8.99 2.53
C LEU A 147 -0.65 -10.36 3.23
N LEU A 148 -0.88 -11.44 2.47
CA LEU A 148 -0.92 -12.79 3.04
C LEU A 148 0.40 -13.22 3.67
N ARG A 149 1.53 -12.86 3.08
CA ARG A 149 2.85 -13.22 3.62
C ARG A 149 3.32 -12.30 4.75
N HIS A 150 2.69 -11.13 4.92
CA HIS A 150 2.93 -10.29 6.10
C HIS A 150 2.28 -10.88 7.37
N ASP A 151 1.16 -11.60 7.22
CA ASP A 151 0.52 -12.34 8.31
C ASP A 151 1.03 -13.79 8.44
N ASP A 152 1.67 -14.30 7.39
CA ASP A 152 2.30 -15.62 7.36
C ASP A 152 3.75 -15.50 6.83
N PRO A 153 4.69 -15.03 7.66
CA PRO A 153 6.04 -14.73 7.21
C PRO A 153 6.81 -15.98 6.80
N LEU A 154 7.77 -15.78 5.90
CA LEU A 154 8.72 -16.81 5.49
C LEU A 154 9.40 -17.44 6.72
N PRO A 155 9.52 -18.78 6.79
CA PRO A 155 10.26 -19.44 7.87
C PRO A 155 11.67 -18.87 8.05
N GLY A 156 12.09 -18.77 9.31
CA GLY A 156 13.41 -18.30 9.67
C GLY A 156 14.52 -19.23 9.16
N PRO A 157 15.75 -18.74 8.99
CA PRO A 157 16.89 -19.63 8.80
C PRO A 157 17.09 -20.49 10.06
N GLY A 158 17.43 -21.76 9.88
CA GLY A 158 17.84 -22.63 10.99
C GLY A 158 19.23 -22.26 11.53
N ASP A 159 19.72 -23.04 12.50
CA ASP A 159 20.99 -22.77 13.21
C ASP A 159 22.21 -22.65 12.28
N ALA A 160 22.20 -23.33 11.13
CA ALA A 160 23.24 -23.27 10.11
C ALA A 160 23.16 -22.02 9.20
N GLY A 161 22.23 -21.09 9.45
CA GLY A 161 21.99 -19.90 8.63
C GLY A 161 21.25 -20.18 7.31
N THR A 162 20.94 -21.44 7.01
CA THR A 162 20.15 -21.86 5.86
C THR A 162 18.71 -22.13 6.25
N ARG A 163 17.76 -21.77 5.40
CA ARG A 163 16.34 -22.15 5.58
C ARG A 163 16.13 -23.61 5.22
N ASP A 164 15.34 -24.31 6.02
CA ASP A 164 14.93 -25.67 5.74
C ASP A 164 14.02 -25.69 4.50
N TRP A 165 14.36 -26.54 3.51
CA TRP A 165 13.61 -26.61 2.27
C TRP A 165 12.20 -27.18 2.45
N ALA A 166 12.00 -28.14 3.36
CA ALA A 166 10.69 -28.71 3.63
C ALA A 166 9.76 -27.66 4.25
N GLU A 167 10.27 -26.83 5.17
CA GLU A 167 9.49 -25.72 5.75
C GLU A 167 9.15 -24.65 4.70
N VAL A 168 10.13 -24.24 3.89
CA VAL A 168 9.90 -23.28 2.80
C VAL A 168 8.90 -23.83 1.80
N ARG A 169 9.02 -25.11 1.40
CA ARG A 169 8.07 -25.77 0.50
C ARG A 169 6.66 -25.79 1.07
N GLY A 170 6.51 -26.16 2.35
CA GLY A 170 5.20 -26.12 3.02
C GLY A 170 4.59 -24.73 3.02
N TRP A 171 5.41 -23.70 3.28
CA TRP A 171 4.99 -22.30 3.25
C TRP A 171 4.61 -21.80 1.83
N LEU A 172 5.31 -22.25 0.79
CA LEU A 172 5.00 -21.91 -0.62
C LEU A 172 3.64 -22.46 -1.06
N LEU A 173 3.23 -23.62 -0.55
CA LEU A 173 2.01 -24.32 -0.98
C LEU A 173 0.73 -23.91 -0.23
N ARG A 174 0.81 -23.10 0.83
CA ARG A 174 -0.33 -22.83 1.75
C ARG A 174 -1.59 -22.26 1.10
N ASN A 175 -1.48 -21.56 -0.01
CA ASN A 175 -2.61 -20.93 -0.70
C ASN A 175 -2.72 -21.38 -2.17
N LEU A 176 -2.05 -22.48 -2.56
CA LEU A 176 -2.05 -22.94 -3.95
C LEU A 176 -3.46 -23.26 -4.46
N ASP A 177 -4.35 -23.68 -3.57
CA ASP A 177 -5.70 -24.10 -3.93
C ASP A 177 -6.71 -22.93 -4.00
N ASP A 178 -6.27 -21.70 -3.73
CA ASP A 178 -7.13 -20.52 -3.77
C ASP A 178 -7.44 -20.09 -5.20
N GLY A 179 -8.73 -19.88 -5.50
CA GLY A 179 -9.16 -19.23 -6.74
C GLY A 179 -8.83 -20.00 -8.01
N ARG A 180 -8.97 -21.34 -7.98
CA ARG A 180 -8.72 -22.24 -9.14
C ARG A 180 -9.63 -21.97 -10.35
N ASP A 181 -10.76 -21.29 -10.15
CA ASP A 181 -11.76 -21.08 -11.20
C ASP A 181 -11.46 -19.89 -12.11
N HIS A 182 -10.49 -19.03 -11.75
CA HIS A 182 -10.18 -17.81 -12.49
C HIS A 182 -8.66 -17.68 -12.69
N SER A 183 -8.24 -17.76 -13.96
CA SER A 183 -6.87 -17.52 -14.39
C SER A 183 -6.68 -16.07 -14.83
N ASP A 184 -5.49 -15.52 -14.56
CA ASP A 184 -5.10 -14.19 -15.01
C ASP A 184 -4.68 -14.17 -16.49
N ALA A 185 -4.29 -13.00 -17.01
CA ALA A 185 -3.81 -12.84 -18.38
C ALA A 185 -2.60 -13.73 -18.77
N GLU A 186 -1.86 -14.27 -17.80
CA GLU A 186 -0.76 -15.22 -18.02
C GLU A 186 -1.21 -16.69 -17.87
N GLY A 187 -2.51 -16.93 -17.67
CA GLY A 187 -3.10 -18.24 -17.48
C GLY A 187 -2.99 -18.77 -16.05
N LEU A 188 -2.46 -17.98 -15.11
CA LEU A 188 -2.19 -18.41 -13.74
C LEU A 188 -3.39 -18.13 -12.84
N THR A 189 -3.80 -19.13 -12.08
CA THR A 189 -4.79 -18.95 -11.00
C THR A 189 -4.26 -18.05 -9.89
N LEU A 190 -5.16 -17.57 -9.03
CA LEU A 190 -4.78 -16.72 -7.90
C LEU A 190 -3.79 -17.40 -6.95
N GLY A 191 -3.98 -18.70 -6.68
CA GLY A 191 -3.09 -19.51 -5.85
C GLY A 191 -1.72 -19.74 -6.49
N GLU A 192 -1.66 -20.00 -7.79
CA GLU A 192 -0.40 -20.14 -8.53
C GLU A 192 0.39 -18.82 -8.55
N ARG A 193 -0.31 -17.68 -8.70
CA ARG A 193 0.31 -16.36 -8.62
C ARG A 193 0.85 -16.06 -7.23
N ASP A 194 0.10 -16.40 -6.17
CA ASP A 194 0.60 -16.29 -4.78
C ASP A 194 1.85 -17.15 -4.57
N LEU A 195 1.84 -18.39 -5.08
CA LEU A 195 2.98 -19.29 -5.00
C LEU A 195 4.22 -18.68 -5.68
N ILE A 196 4.08 -18.06 -6.86
CA ILE A 196 5.18 -17.38 -7.56
C ILE A 196 5.71 -16.19 -6.76
N GLU A 197 4.83 -15.34 -6.24
CA GLU A 197 5.26 -14.16 -5.47
C GLU A 197 5.93 -14.55 -4.15
N ARG A 198 5.42 -15.59 -3.47
CA ARG A 198 6.09 -16.20 -2.31
C ARG A 198 7.45 -16.78 -2.69
N ALA A 199 7.56 -17.45 -3.83
CA ALA A 199 8.82 -17.97 -4.32
C ALA A 199 9.84 -16.86 -4.63
N ARG A 200 9.40 -15.73 -5.19
CA ARG A 200 10.27 -14.55 -5.36
C ARG A 200 10.76 -14.01 -4.02
N ALA A 201 9.88 -13.87 -3.04
CA ALA A 201 10.24 -13.39 -1.70
C ALA A 201 11.25 -14.33 -1.01
N ALA A 202 11.00 -15.64 -1.06
CA ALA A 202 11.90 -16.65 -0.51
C ALA A 202 13.28 -16.64 -1.20
N LYS A 203 13.30 -16.52 -2.53
CA LYS A 203 14.54 -16.40 -3.32
C LYS A 203 15.31 -15.11 -2.99
N ALA A 204 14.63 -13.98 -2.87
CA ALA A 204 15.24 -12.72 -2.45
C ALA A 204 15.84 -12.80 -1.03
N ALA A 205 15.24 -13.60 -0.16
CA ALA A 205 15.75 -13.90 1.16
C ALA A 205 16.88 -14.97 1.18
N GLY A 206 17.28 -15.51 0.02
CA GLY A 206 18.37 -16.47 -0.13
C GLY A 206 17.96 -17.95 -0.10
N ALA A 207 16.66 -18.28 -0.11
CA ALA A 207 16.21 -19.65 -0.26
C ALA A 207 16.50 -20.17 -1.69
N LYS A 208 16.98 -21.41 -1.79
CA LYS A 208 17.17 -22.09 -3.07
C LYS A 208 15.86 -22.79 -3.45
N ILE A 209 15.21 -22.30 -4.50
CA ILE A 209 13.97 -22.87 -5.03
C ILE A 209 14.31 -23.58 -6.34
N PRO A 210 14.19 -24.92 -6.41
CA PRO A 210 14.42 -25.65 -7.66
C PRO A 210 13.41 -25.24 -8.72
N ALA A 211 13.89 -24.90 -9.92
CA ALA A 211 13.02 -24.47 -11.01
C ALA A 211 12.16 -25.63 -11.52
N GLU A 212 12.69 -26.85 -11.47
CA GLU A 212 12.03 -28.10 -11.86
C GLU A 212 10.87 -28.44 -10.93
N TRP A 213 11.06 -28.25 -9.62
CA TRP A 213 9.97 -28.43 -8.66
C TRP A 213 8.84 -27.42 -8.91
N LEU A 214 9.20 -26.15 -9.14
CA LEU A 214 8.22 -25.11 -9.39
C LEU A 214 7.48 -25.31 -10.72
N SER A 215 8.16 -25.82 -11.75
CA SER A 215 7.55 -26.16 -13.03
C SER A 215 6.57 -27.33 -12.91
N GLU A 216 6.92 -28.36 -12.13
CA GLU A 216 6.05 -29.49 -11.84
C GLU A 216 4.78 -29.06 -11.09
N VAL A 217 4.93 -28.24 -10.04
CA VAL A 217 3.79 -27.75 -9.24
C VAL A 217 2.84 -26.87 -10.05
N LEU A 218 3.38 -26.03 -10.95
CA LEU A 218 2.59 -25.12 -11.79
C LEU A 218 2.11 -25.77 -13.09
N GLY A 219 2.47 -27.03 -13.37
CA GLY A 219 2.16 -27.67 -14.66
C GLY A 219 2.79 -26.97 -15.88
N ILE A 220 3.88 -26.23 -15.69
CA ILE A 220 4.57 -25.49 -16.76
C ILE A 220 5.65 -26.39 -17.35
N GLU A 221 5.55 -26.75 -18.63
CA GLU A 221 6.54 -27.63 -19.28
C GLU A 221 7.92 -26.96 -19.47
N ASP A 222 7.96 -25.66 -19.76
CA ASP A 222 9.20 -24.93 -19.98
C ASP A 222 9.74 -24.29 -18.68
N THR A 223 10.78 -24.88 -18.10
CA THR A 223 11.48 -24.33 -16.92
C THR A 223 12.03 -22.91 -17.14
N ARG A 224 12.24 -22.49 -18.39
CA ARG A 224 12.63 -21.10 -18.70
C ARG A 224 11.49 -20.12 -18.45
N GLN A 225 10.24 -20.53 -18.64
CA GLN A 225 9.06 -19.73 -18.28
C GLN A 225 9.01 -19.51 -16.77
N VAL A 226 9.23 -20.56 -15.99
CA VAL A 226 9.37 -20.45 -14.53
C VAL A 226 10.52 -19.51 -14.15
N GLY A 227 11.66 -19.61 -14.84
CA GLY A 227 12.78 -18.70 -14.65
C GLY A 227 12.43 -17.22 -14.94
N ARG A 228 11.58 -16.96 -15.95
CA ARG A 228 11.05 -15.60 -16.23
C ARG A 228 10.12 -15.16 -15.11
N LEU A 229 9.18 -16.01 -14.71
CA LEU A 229 8.25 -15.73 -13.61
C LEU A 229 9.00 -15.43 -12.30
N LEU A 230 10.05 -16.18 -11.95
CA LEU A 230 10.85 -15.93 -10.74
C LEU A 230 11.75 -14.68 -10.81
N ARG A 231 12.06 -14.18 -12.00
CA ARG A 231 12.77 -12.89 -12.15
C ARG A 231 11.84 -11.70 -11.97
N GLY A 232 10.52 -11.92 -12.01
CA GLY A 232 9.54 -10.87 -12.15
C GLY A 232 9.39 -10.43 -13.60
N ALA A 233 8.29 -9.73 -13.89
CA ALA A 233 8.39 -8.69 -14.91
C ALA A 233 9.62 -7.82 -14.54
N PRO A 234 10.45 -7.38 -15.51
CA PRO A 234 11.49 -6.41 -15.19
C PRO A 234 10.82 -5.35 -14.33
N ALA A 235 11.41 -5.04 -13.17
CA ALA A 235 10.99 -3.88 -12.42
C ALA A 235 10.98 -2.76 -13.45
N GLN A 236 9.81 -2.34 -13.90
CA GLN A 236 9.71 -1.18 -14.76
C GLN A 236 10.30 -0.11 -13.87
N THR A 237 11.52 0.28 -14.21
CA THR A 237 12.26 1.33 -13.53
C THR A 237 11.26 2.44 -13.44
N GLN A 238 10.73 2.71 -12.23
CA GLN A 238 9.75 3.77 -12.09
C GLN A 238 10.41 4.98 -12.73
N PRO A 239 9.84 5.55 -13.79
CA PRO A 239 10.43 6.72 -14.41
C PRO A 239 10.59 7.74 -13.28
N ALA A 240 11.79 8.27 -13.11
CA ALA A 240 12.11 9.07 -11.94
C ALA A 240 11.05 10.18 -11.82
N ARG A 241 10.26 10.19 -10.74
CA ARG A 241 9.21 11.20 -10.56
C ARG A 241 9.66 12.27 -9.59
N LEU A 242 9.63 13.52 -10.03
CA LEU A 242 10.12 14.64 -9.23
C LEU A 242 9.02 15.65 -8.94
N ARG A 243 9.05 16.19 -7.71
CA ARG A 243 8.26 17.39 -7.33
C ARG A 243 8.76 18.61 -8.09
N PRO A 244 7.96 19.68 -8.24
CA PRO A 244 8.32 20.85 -9.05
C PRO A 244 9.68 21.47 -8.71
N THR A 245 10.04 21.52 -7.43
CA THR A 245 11.35 22.04 -6.98
C THR A 245 12.52 21.17 -7.44
N ALA A 246 12.38 19.85 -7.34
CA ALA A 246 13.41 18.91 -7.77
C ALA A 246 13.48 18.81 -9.29
N LEU A 247 12.32 18.86 -9.97
CA LEU A 247 12.21 18.88 -11.43
C LEU A 247 12.87 20.13 -12.02
N ALA A 248 12.63 21.30 -11.40
CA ALA A 248 13.28 22.55 -11.78
C ALA A 248 14.81 22.44 -11.68
N ARG A 249 15.31 21.91 -10.56
CA ARG A 249 16.74 21.66 -10.38
C ARG A 249 17.30 20.67 -11.40
N HIS A 250 16.58 19.60 -11.69
CA HIS A 250 17.00 18.55 -12.61
C HIS A 250 17.20 19.07 -14.04
N PHE A 251 16.30 19.95 -14.52
CA PHE A 251 16.35 20.49 -15.88
C PHE A 251 16.98 21.88 -16.00
N GLY A 252 17.61 22.40 -14.93
CA GLY A 252 18.20 23.75 -14.93
C GLY A 252 17.16 24.87 -15.09
N LEU A 253 15.92 24.63 -14.65
CA LEU A 253 14.81 25.58 -14.69
C LEU A 253 14.59 26.21 -13.31
N THR A 254 13.81 27.30 -13.27
CA THR A 254 13.24 27.85 -12.04
C THR A 254 11.88 27.21 -11.75
N VAL A 255 11.50 27.17 -10.48
CA VAL A 255 10.16 26.68 -10.06
C VAL A 255 9.04 27.50 -10.72
N SER A 256 9.27 28.80 -10.94
CA SER A 256 8.33 29.68 -11.63
C SER A 256 8.11 29.28 -13.09
N GLN A 257 9.15 28.85 -13.81
CA GLN A 257 9.03 28.32 -15.18
C GLN A 257 8.22 27.03 -15.22
N VAL A 258 8.46 26.09 -14.30
CA VAL A 258 7.67 24.85 -14.20
C VAL A 258 6.19 25.17 -13.94
N LYS A 259 5.89 26.09 -13.01
CA LYS A 259 4.52 26.56 -12.75
C LYS A 259 3.91 27.33 -13.91
N HIS A 260 4.71 27.98 -14.74
CA HIS A 260 4.24 28.63 -15.95
C HIS A 260 3.84 27.58 -16.98
N PHE A 261 4.67 26.57 -17.22
CA PHE A 261 4.34 25.49 -18.15
C PHE A 261 3.07 24.74 -17.73
N GLU A 262 2.93 24.45 -16.44
CA GLU A 262 1.71 23.86 -15.89
C GLU A 262 0.47 24.73 -16.18
N ARG A 263 0.54 26.04 -16.03
CA ARG A 263 -0.64 26.89 -16.27
C ARG A 263 -0.93 27.11 -17.74
N THR A 264 0.10 27.30 -18.54
CA THR A 264 -0.02 27.66 -19.96
C THR A 264 -0.40 26.45 -20.81
N TYR A 265 0.03 25.24 -20.44
CA TYR A 265 -0.08 24.05 -21.27
C TYR A 265 -0.81 22.88 -20.58
N ALA A 266 -1.57 23.09 -19.49
CA ALA A 266 -2.27 22.01 -18.77
C ALA A 266 -3.53 21.44 -19.46
N THR A 267 -4.08 22.12 -20.46
CA THR A 267 -5.40 21.76 -21.02
C THR A 267 -5.30 20.93 -22.30
N TYR A 268 -6.27 20.04 -22.49
CA TYR A 268 -6.42 19.18 -23.68
C TYR A 268 -6.54 19.95 -25.02
N TRP A 269 -6.83 21.25 -24.95
CA TRP A 269 -6.91 22.14 -26.11
C TRP A 269 -5.55 22.48 -26.74
N TYR A 270 -4.44 22.18 -26.06
CA TYR A 270 -3.11 22.26 -26.64
C TYR A 270 -2.74 20.92 -27.30
N GLY A 271 -2.22 20.98 -28.53
CA GLY A 271 -1.80 19.79 -29.27
C GLY A 271 -0.63 19.01 -28.64
N ASP A 272 0.11 19.61 -27.70
CA ASP A 272 1.17 18.95 -26.90
C ASP A 272 1.14 19.50 -25.45
N PRO A 273 0.23 19.00 -24.60
CA PRO A 273 0.09 19.51 -23.24
C PRO A 273 1.30 19.17 -22.36
N PHE A 274 1.58 20.01 -21.36
CA PHE A 274 2.64 19.74 -20.41
C PHE A 274 2.30 18.50 -19.56
N PRO A 275 3.27 17.59 -19.29
CA PRO A 275 3.00 16.34 -18.60
C PRO A 275 2.25 16.51 -17.27
N GLY A 276 1.26 15.64 -17.10
CA GLY A 276 0.37 15.62 -15.95
C GLY A 276 1.12 15.29 -14.65
N LYS A 277 0.58 15.77 -13.53
CA LYS A 277 1.06 15.39 -12.20
C LYS A 277 0.25 14.23 -11.65
N ASP A 278 0.89 13.38 -10.86
CA ASP A 278 0.21 12.34 -10.10
C ASP A 278 -0.47 12.89 -8.83
N GLU A 279 -1.06 11.98 -8.06
CA GLU A 279 -1.69 12.29 -6.76
C GLU A 279 -0.75 12.96 -5.76
N ASN A 280 0.57 12.76 -5.90
CA ASN A 280 1.60 13.31 -5.01
C ASN A 280 2.20 14.63 -5.53
N ALA A 281 1.60 15.22 -6.56
CA ALA A 281 2.10 16.39 -7.27
C ALA A 281 3.52 16.21 -7.85
N THR A 282 3.89 14.99 -8.21
CA THR A 282 5.13 14.64 -8.89
C THR A 282 4.88 14.44 -10.38
N ARG A 283 5.93 14.62 -11.19
CA ARG A 283 5.90 14.42 -12.64
C ARG A 283 6.98 13.47 -13.08
N ASP A 284 6.67 12.75 -14.13
CA ASP A 284 7.59 11.89 -14.85
C ASP A 284 8.74 12.72 -15.45
N VAL A 285 9.98 12.41 -15.06
CA VAL A 285 11.16 13.13 -15.55
C VAL A 285 11.36 12.90 -17.05
N GLU A 286 11.11 11.69 -17.56
CA GLU A 286 11.35 11.39 -18.97
C GLU A 286 10.31 12.09 -19.85
N GLU A 287 9.03 12.07 -19.47
CA GLU A 287 7.98 12.79 -20.21
C GLU A 287 8.23 14.30 -20.20
N VAL A 288 8.64 14.87 -19.05
CA VAL A 288 8.97 16.30 -18.95
C VAL A 288 10.19 16.62 -19.81
N GLY A 289 11.24 15.79 -19.77
CA GLY A 289 12.43 15.98 -20.58
C GLY A 289 12.12 15.95 -22.08
N ALA A 290 11.34 14.97 -22.51
CA ALA A 290 10.89 14.85 -23.90
C ALA A 290 10.02 16.04 -24.33
N TRP A 291 9.10 16.48 -23.47
CA TRP A 291 8.27 17.66 -23.74
C TRP A 291 9.09 18.94 -23.84
N LEU A 292 10.05 19.15 -22.92
CA LEU A 292 10.94 20.31 -22.93
C LEU A 292 11.81 20.35 -24.20
N ALA A 293 12.30 19.19 -24.64
CA ALA A 293 13.06 19.07 -25.88
C ALA A 293 12.20 19.40 -27.11
N ARG A 294 11.00 18.82 -27.24
CA ARG A 294 10.07 19.10 -28.36
C ARG A 294 9.68 20.57 -28.44
N ASN A 295 9.54 21.23 -27.29
CA ASN A 295 9.08 22.61 -27.19
C ASN A 295 10.22 23.64 -27.12
N ASN A 296 11.48 23.22 -27.31
CA ASN A 296 12.69 24.05 -27.22
C ASN A 296 12.73 24.87 -25.91
N LYS A 297 12.43 24.23 -24.78
CA LYS A 297 12.38 24.84 -23.44
C LYS A 297 13.53 24.41 -22.53
N LEU A 298 14.45 23.58 -23.03
CA LEU A 298 15.68 23.29 -22.31
C LEU A 298 16.58 24.53 -22.35
N PRO A 299 17.19 24.93 -21.22
CA PRO A 299 18.21 25.98 -21.23
C PRO A 299 19.37 25.55 -22.14
N ALA A 300 19.95 26.50 -22.88
CA ALA A 300 21.16 26.23 -23.65
C ALA A 300 22.24 25.68 -22.71
N ALA A 301 22.89 24.59 -23.11
CA ALA A 301 24.00 24.04 -22.35
C ALA A 301 25.08 25.11 -22.21
N GLY A 302 25.23 25.63 -20.98
CA GLY A 302 26.31 26.52 -20.58
C GLY A 302 27.48 25.75 -20.03
#